data_AF-A0A3M2DDF4-F1
#
_entry.id   AF-A0A3M2DDF4-F1
#
_cell.length_a   1.000
_cell.length_b   1.000
_cell.length_c   1.000
_cell.angle_alpha   90.00
_cell.angle_beta   90.00
_cell.angle_gamma   90.00
#
_symmetry.space_group_name_H-M   'P 1'
#
loop_
_entity.id
_entity.type
_entity.pdbx_description
1 polymer ?
#
loop_
_entity_poly.entity_id
_entity_poly.type
_entity_poly.pdbx_seq_one_letter_code
_entity_poly.pdbx_strand_id
1 'polypeptide(L)'
;MIAGNSRGNEASMDMRDAFETWLTSLAAWAENLLLPSRLAQLGILLACLALAVGVRLWLTPKMNAWLRSLEGRPKWQLRVLVVLRNRIQLIAFMALSWLAAGVMAEISPFPSRRYLLVLAATIATAWLAVGIAARLVRNTLARKVVTYGLWTYIALYYLGLLDDVTVLLGSLAIEFGDFRLSALAVLKGIVVTSVLLWAAGVASRAARHRIEAAPDLSPSVRVLGIKLLQVLLYGSAVFIGLKAVGFDLTALAVLSGAIGVGLGFGLQKVVSNLVSGLIIVMDRSIKPGDVISLGDTFGWINALGARYVSVVTRDGKEYLIPNEDL
;
A
#
# COMPACT_ATOMS: atom_id res chain seq x y z
N MET A 1 4.46 -63.39 21.84
CA MET A 1 3.34 -62.50 21.47
C MET A 1 2.85 -61.81 22.74
N ILE A 2 2.33 -60.58 22.66
CA ILE A 2 1.97 -59.65 23.77
C ILE A 2 3.09 -58.66 24.12
N ALA A 3 3.35 -57.71 23.22
CA ALA A 3 4.03 -56.44 23.53
C ALA A 3 3.62 -55.33 22.54
N GLY A 4 2.34 -55.28 22.17
CA GLY A 4 1.83 -54.37 21.13
C GLY A 4 0.62 -53.51 21.49
N ASN A 5 0.05 -53.63 22.70
CA ASN A 5 -1.24 -53.01 23.03
C ASN A 5 -1.19 -51.92 24.12
N SER A 6 -0.03 -51.61 24.72
CA SER A 6 0.06 -50.60 25.79
C SER A 6 0.14 -49.16 25.25
N ARG A 7 0.87 -48.93 24.15
CA ARG A 7 1.04 -47.58 23.56
C ARG A 7 -0.23 -46.99 22.94
N GLY A 8 -1.13 -47.82 22.42
CA GLY A 8 -2.42 -47.36 21.87
C GLY A 8 -3.42 -46.94 22.97
N ASN A 9 -3.34 -47.58 24.13
CA ASN A 9 -4.24 -47.31 25.25
C ASN A 9 -3.85 -46.02 25.98
N GLU A 10 -2.55 -45.76 26.17
CA GLU A 10 -2.03 -44.51 26.76
C GLU A 10 -2.42 -43.27 25.94
N ALA A 11 -2.21 -43.29 24.61
CA ALA A 11 -2.59 -42.17 23.75
C ALA A 11 -4.11 -41.93 23.69
N SER A 12 -4.92 -42.98 23.83
CA SER A 12 -6.39 -42.86 23.88
C SER A 12 -6.90 -42.35 25.23
N MET A 13 -6.16 -42.59 26.31
CA MET A 13 -6.44 -42.10 27.65
C MET A 13 -6.11 -40.60 27.74
N ASP A 14 -4.97 -40.19 27.18
CA ASP A 14 -4.52 -38.79 27.11
C ASP A 14 -5.49 -37.91 26.29
N MET A 15 -6.05 -38.44 25.20
CA MET A 15 -7.04 -37.72 24.38
C MET A 15 -8.40 -37.57 25.08
N ARG A 16 -8.81 -38.57 25.89
CA ARG A 16 -10.04 -38.51 26.68
C ARG A 16 -9.91 -37.52 27.83
N ASP A 17 -8.78 -37.54 28.53
CA ASP A 17 -8.50 -36.61 29.63
C ASP A 17 -8.37 -35.16 29.12
N ALA A 18 -7.73 -34.96 27.97
CA ALA A 18 -7.69 -33.66 27.30
C ALA A 18 -9.09 -33.18 26.87
N PHE A 19 -9.94 -34.08 26.39
CA PHE A 19 -11.32 -33.78 26.01
C PHE A 19 -12.19 -33.43 27.23
N GLU A 20 -12.08 -34.17 28.33
CA GLU A 20 -12.78 -33.87 29.59
C GLU A 20 -12.30 -32.55 30.21
N THR A 21 -11.00 -32.28 30.17
CA THR A 21 -10.42 -30.99 30.59
C THR A 21 -10.95 -29.84 29.73
N TRP A 22 -11.12 -30.06 28.42
CA TRP A 22 -11.72 -29.08 27.52
C TRP A 22 -13.21 -28.87 27.80
N LEU A 23 -13.97 -29.93 28.04
CA LEU A 23 -15.40 -29.87 28.38
C LEU A 23 -15.64 -29.13 29.70
N THR A 24 -14.85 -29.43 30.73
CA THR A 24 -14.93 -28.76 32.04
C THR A 24 -14.52 -27.29 31.94
N SER A 25 -13.50 -26.97 31.13
CA SER A 25 -13.12 -25.58 30.82
C SER A 25 -14.23 -24.83 30.08
N LEU A 26 -14.93 -25.49 29.17
CA LEU A 26 -16.09 -24.96 28.47
C LEU A 26 -17.28 -24.70 29.41
N ALA A 27 -17.58 -25.65 30.29
CA ALA A 27 -18.63 -25.51 31.30
C ALA A 27 -18.34 -24.35 32.25
N ALA A 28 -17.11 -24.26 32.77
CA ALA A 28 -16.66 -23.15 33.60
C ALA A 28 -16.69 -21.81 32.85
N TRP A 29 -16.35 -21.79 31.56
CA TRP A 29 -16.49 -20.59 30.73
C TRP A 29 -17.97 -20.17 30.56
N ALA A 30 -18.87 -21.14 30.36
CA ALA A 30 -20.31 -20.90 30.24
C ALA A 30 -20.91 -20.36 31.54
N GLU A 31 -20.55 -20.91 32.69
CA GLU A 31 -20.95 -20.38 34.00
C GLU A 31 -20.42 -18.95 34.21
N ASN A 32 -19.19 -18.69 33.80
CA ASN A 32 -18.62 -17.34 33.84
C ASN A 32 -19.36 -16.33 32.94
N LEU A 33 -20.02 -16.76 31.86
CA LEU A 33 -20.88 -15.89 31.04
C LEU A 33 -22.17 -15.48 31.75
N LEU A 34 -22.67 -16.30 32.67
CA LEU A 34 -23.88 -16.05 33.44
C LEU A 34 -23.65 -15.08 34.61
N LEU A 35 -22.40 -14.66 34.86
CA LEU A 35 -22.11 -13.63 35.85
C LEU A 35 -22.91 -12.35 35.54
N PRO A 36 -23.54 -11.70 36.54
CA PRO A 36 -24.37 -10.51 36.32
C PRO A 36 -23.66 -9.38 35.58
N SER A 37 -22.35 -9.24 35.80
CA SER A 37 -21.50 -8.26 35.12
C SER A 37 -21.26 -8.57 33.64
N ARG A 38 -21.25 -9.84 33.23
CA ARG A 38 -21.12 -10.26 31.83
C ARG A 38 -22.47 -10.20 31.12
N LEU A 39 -23.56 -10.57 31.80
CA LEU A 39 -24.92 -10.37 31.28
C LEU A 39 -25.23 -8.89 31.02
N ALA A 40 -24.80 -7.99 31.91
CA ALA A 40 -24.91 -6.55 31.69
C ALA A 40 -24.14 -6.10 30.44
N GLN A 41 -22.92 -6.58 30.23
CA GLN A 41 -22.13 -6.30 29.02
C GLN A 41 -22.82 -6.81 27.75
N LEU A 42 -23.39 -8.03 27.78
CA LEU A 42 -24.16 -8.57 26.66
C LEU A 42 -25.42 -7.72 26.37
N GLY A 43 -26.12 -7.28 27.42
CA GLY A 43 -27.24 -6.35 27.30
C GLY A 43 -26.85 -5.03 26.63
N ILE A 44 -25.72 -4.45 27.03
CA ILE A 44 -25.17 -3.23 26.40
C ILE A 44 -24.82 -3.50 24.94
N LEU A 45 -24.20 -4.64 24.60
CA LEU A 45 -23.89 -4.98 23.21
C LEU A 45 -25.15 -5.16 22.35
N LEU A 46 -26.19 -5.79 22.89
CA LEU A 46 -27.48 -5.92 22.20
C LEU A 46 -28.13 -4.55 22.00
N ALA A 47 -28.05 -3.65 22.99
CA ALA A 47 -28.49 -2.27 22.85
C ALA A 47 -27.69 -1.53 21.77
N CYS A 48 -26.36 -1.65 21.75
CA CYS A 48 -25.51 -1.09 20.69
C CYS A 48 -25.90 -1.64 19.30
N LEU A 49 -26.20 -2.93 19.19
CA LEU A 49 -26.64 -3.55 17.94
C LEU A 49 -28.01 -3.03 17.49
N ALA A 50 -28.97 -2.95 18.40
CA ALA A 50 -30.31 -2.42 18.11
C ALA A 50 -30.23 -0.95 17.67
N LEU A 51 -29.44 -0.13 18.38
CA LEU A 51 -29.17 1.26 18.01
C LEU A 51 -28.47 1.35 16.65
N ALA A 52 -27.48 0.50 16.37
CA ALA A 52 -26.79 0.47 15.08
C ALA A 52 -27.73 0.08 13.92
N VAL A 53 -28.68 -0.82 14.14
CA VAL A 53 -29.75 -1.15 13.18
C VAL A 53 -30.68 0.04 12.99
N GLY A 54 -31.09 0.72 14.07
CA GLY A 54 -31.88 1.95 14.00
C GLY A 54 -31.19 3.06 13.19
N VAL A 55 -29.90 3.29 13.46
CA VAL A 55 -29.05 4.22 12.69
C VAL A 55 -29.00 3.83 11.22
N ARG A 56 -28.84 2.54 10.90
CA ARG A 56 -28.88 2.06 9.51
C ARG A 56 -30.23 2.34 8.85
N LEU A 57 -31.34 2.02 9.52
CA LEU A 57 -32.68 2.24 8.97
C LEU A 57 -32.99 3.72 8.74
N TRP A 58 -32.42 4.61 9.57
CA TRP A 58 -32.62 6.06 9.45
C TRP A 58 -31.67 6.73 8.42
N LEU A 59 -30.37 6.39 8.44
CA LEU A 59 -29.39 7.00 7.52
C LEU A 59 -29.50 6.46 6.09
N THR A 60 -29.80 5.17 5.89
CA THR A 60 -29.83 4.56 4.56
C THR A 60 -30.79 5.26 3.59
N PRO A 61 -32.07 5.54 3.93
CA PRO A 61 -32.99 6.23 3.02
C PRO A 61 -32.54 7.68 2.74
N LYS A 62 -32.05 8.41 3.74
CA LYS A 62 -31.51 9.77 3.57
C LYS A 62 -30.29 9.80 2.65
N MET A 63 -29.35 8.88 2.85
CA MET A 63 -28.20 8.72 1.98
C MET A 63 -28.61 8.33 0.57
N ASN A 64 -29.63 7.47 0.39
CA ASN A 64 -30.12 7.12 -0.94
C ASN A 64 -30.77 8.32 -1.65
N ALA A 65 -31.55 9.14 -0.95
CA ALA A 65 -32.13 10.37 -1.50
C ALA A 65 -31.03 11.36 -1.90
N TRP A 66 -30.04 11.58 -1.03
CA TRP A 66 -28.90 12.44 -1.31
C TRP A 66 -27.99 11.90 -2.44
N LEU A 67 -27.82 10.58 -2.53
CA LEU A 67 -27.05 9.99 -3.63
C LEU A 67 -27.71 10.18 -4.98
N ARG A 68 -29.05 10.23 -5.02
CA ARG A 68 -29.81 10.54 -6.25
C ARG A 68 -29.68 12.01 -6.65
N SER A 69 -29.52 12.94 -5.71
CA SER A 69 -29.31 14.35 -6.04
C SER A 69 -27.89 14.69 -6.51
N LEU A 70 -26.95 13.74 -6.47
CA LEU A 70 -25.56 13.92 -6.89
C LEU A 70 -25.32 13.52 -8.36
N GLU A 71 -26.20 13.94 -9.27
CA GLU A 71 -26.00 13.76 -10.70
C GLU A 71 -24.76 14.54 -11.18
N GLY A 72 -23.93 13.90 -12.02
CA GLY A 72 -22.71 14.52 -12.59
C GLY A 72 -21.42 14.37 -11.75
N ARG A 73 -21.44 13.74 -10.57
CA ARG A 73 -20.21 13.50 -9.79
C ARG A 73 -19.35 12.35 -10.36
N PRO A 74 -18.02 12.38 -10.18
CA PRO A 74 -17.14 11.34 -10.70
C PRO A 74 -17.47 9.96 -10.09
N LYS A 75 -17.51 8.92 -10.94
CA LYS A 75 -17.92 7.53 -10.60
C LYS A 75 -17.19 6.90 -9.41
N TRP A 76 -16.02 7.41 -9.03
CA TRP A 76 -15.27 6.92 -7.87
C TRP A 76 -15.87 7.41 -6.54
N GLN A 77 -16.36 8.66 -6.49
CA GLN A 77 -17.01 9.23 -5.29
C GLN A 77 -18.30 8.47 -4.96
N LEU A 78 -19.13 8.21 -5.96
CA LEU A 78 -20.36 7.43 -5.82
C LEU A 78 -20.06 5.99 -5.34
N ARG A 79 -19.00 5.36 -5.86
CA ARG A 79 -18.58 4.01 -5.42
C ARG A 79 -18.06 3.95 -3.97
N VAL A 80 -17.49 5.04 -3.47
CA VAL A 80 -17.07 5.15 -2.05
C VAL A 80 -18.32 5.30 -1.18
N LEU A 81 -19.21 6.21 -1.54
CA LEU A 81 -20.45 6.47 -0.79
C LEU A 81 -21.37 5.25 -0.68
N VAL A 82 -21.53 4.48 -1.77
CA VAL A 82 -22.32 3.24 -1.76
C VAL A 82 -21.74 2.20 -0.79
N VAL A 83 -20.42 2.14 -0.65
CA VAL A 83 -19.80 1.19 0.30
C VAL A 83 -19.86 1.68 1.73
N LEU A 84 -19.69 2.97 1.97
CA LEU A 84 -19.93 3.54 3.29
C LEU A 84 -21.37 3.24 3.73
N ARG A 85 -22.33 3.42 2.82
CA ARG A 85 -23.74 3.08 3.03
C ARG A 85 -23.94 1.61 3.42
N ASN A 86 -23.36 0.68 2.65
CA ASN A 86 -23.51 -0.76 2.92
C ASN A 86 -22.82 -1.19 4.24
N ARG A 87 -21.97 -0.34 4.84
CA ARG A 87 -21.27 -0.59 6.10
C ARG A 87 -21.79 0.27 7.27
N ILE A 88 -22.83 1.10 7.10
CA ILE A 88 -23.37 1.99 8.15
C ILE A 88 -23.60 1.24 9.46
N GLN A 89 -24.28 0.08 9.41
CA GLN A 89 -24.56 -0.69 10.63
C GLN A 89 -23.28 -1.14 11.33
N LEU A 90 -22.29 -1.63 10.59
CA LEU A 90 -21.02 -2.08 11.18
C LEU A 90 -20.22 -0.91 11.76
N ILE A 91 -20.20 0.23 11.06
CA ILE A 91 -19.53 1.45 11.53
C ILE A 91 -20.21 2.01 12.77
N ALA A 92 -21.54 2.08 12.77
CA ALA A 92 -22.34 2.53 13.91
C ALA A 92 -22.17 1.60 15.10
N PHE A 93 -22.22 0.27 14.88
CA PHE A 93 -21.98 -0.71 15.93
C PHE A 93 -20.58 -0.57 16.52
N MET A 94 -19.54 -0.52 15.68
CA MET A 94 -18.14 -0.31 16.10
C MET A 94 -18.00 0.96 16.95
N ALA A 95 -18.55 2.09 16.49
CA ALA A 95 -18.47 3.37 17.20
C ALA A 95 -19.20 3.32 18.56
N LEU A 96 -20.41 2.76 18.58
CA LEU A 96 -21.21 2.60 19.80
C LEU A 96 -20.54 1.64 20.80
N SER A 97 -19.95 0.54 20.34
CA SER A 97 -19.24 -0.41 21.19
C SER A 97 -17.96 0.20 21.80
N TRP A 98 -17.20 0.99 21.04
CA TRP A 98 -16.05 1.74 21.59
C TRP A 98 -16.49 2.82 22.58
N LEU A 99 -17.57 3.55 22.28
CA LEU A 99 -18.14 4.54 23.20
C LEU A 99 -18.60 3.87 24.50
N ALA A 100 -19.34 2.77 24.41
CA ALA A 100 -19.79 2.01 25.57
C ALA A 100 -18.59 1.47 26.38
N ALA A 101 -17.55 0.96 25.72
CA ALA A 101 -16.32 0.51 26.38
C ALA A 101 -15.58 1.66 27.09
N GLY A 102 -15.57 2.85 26.51
CA GLY A 102 -15.00 4.07 27.10
C GLY A 102 -15.78 4.56 28.31
N VAL A 103 -17.11 4.67 28.19
CA VAL A 103 -18.01 5.03 29.31
C VAL A 103 -17.87 4.03 30.46
N MET A 104 -17.80 2.73 30.15
CA MET A 104 -17.61 1.69 31.16
C MET A 104 -16.24 1.79 31.85
N ALA A 105 -15.21 2.27 31.14
CA ALA A 105 -13.89 2.49 31.72
C ALA A 105 -13.89 3.61 32.78
N GLU A 106 -14.69 4.66 32.56
CA GLU A 106 -14.87 5.76 33.51
C GLU A 106 -15.70 5.34 34.74
N ILE A 107 -16.77 4.55 34.52
CA ILE A 107 -17.66 4.09 35.61
C ILE A 107 -16.99 2.99 36.44
N SER A 108 -16.14 2.16 35.84
CA SER A 108 -15.55 1.00 36.47
C SER A 108 -14.13 0.74 35.94
N PRO A 109 -13.09 1.03 36.74
CA PRO A 109 -11.70 0.85 36.31
C PRO A 109 -11.30 -0.61 36.03
N PHE A 110 -12.07 -1.58 36.53
CA PHE A 110 -11.75 -3.00 36.40
C PHE A 110 -11.85 -3.50 34.95
N PRO A 111 -10.75 -4.03 34.35
CA PRO A 111 -10.73 -4.45 32.95
C PRO A 111 -11.76 -5.53 32.59
N SER A 112 -12.10 -6.42 33.54
CA SER A 112 -13.06 -7.51 33.34
C SER A 112 -14.49 -7.02 33.06
N ARG A 113 -14.85 -5.80 33.48
CA ARG A 113 -16.18 -5.20 33.30
C ARG A 113 -16.42 -4.61 31.91
N ARG A 114 -15.36 -4.45 31.11
CA ARG A 114 -15.43 -3.97 29.72
C ARG A 114 -14.90 -4.98 28.70
N TYR A 115 -14.50 -6.18 29.14
CA TYR A 115 -13.82 -7.15 28.30
C TYR A 115 -14.63 -7.53 27.05
N LEU A 116 -15.93 -7.86 27.20
CA LEU A 116 -16.78 -8.24 26.07
C LEU A 116 -17.06 -7.05 25.13
N LEU A 117 -17.18 -5.84 25.69
CA LEU A 117 -17.36 -4.61 24.92
C LEU A 117 -16.14 -4.31 24.04
N VAL A 118 -14.94 -4.37 24.63
CA VAL A 118 -13.67 -4.17 23.91
C VAL A 118 -13.46 -5.27 22.87
N LEU A 119 -13.75 -6.53 23.21
CA LEU A 119 -13.63 -7.64 22.27
C LEU A 119 -14.54 -7.43 21.05
N ALA A 120 -15.83 -7.14 21.26
CA ALA A 120 -16.78 -6.88 20.19
C ALA A 120 -16.41 -5.65 19.35
N ALA A 121 -16.02 -4.56 20.00
CA ALA A 121 -15.57 -3.34 19.33
C ALA A 121 -14.36 -3.63 18.44
N THR A 122 -13.41 -4.43 18.94
CA THR A 122 -12.18 -4.72 18.23
C THR A 122 -12.39 -5.70 17.07
N ILE A 123 -13.25 -6.72 17.24
CA ILE A 123 -13.68 -7.59 16.13
C ILE A 123 -14.39 -6.77 15.04
N ALA A 124 -15.24 -5.81 15.42
CA ALA A 124 -15.90 -4.92 14.47
C ALA A 124 -14.90 -4.03 13.73
N THR A 125 -13.90 -3.48 14.43
CA THR A 125 -12.79 -2.71 13.83
C THR A 125 -11.97 -3.58 12.87
N ALA A 126 -11.61 -4.80 13.27
CA ALA A 126 -10.91 -5.77 12.43
C ALA A 126 -11.70 -6.09 11.16
N TRP A 127 -13.00 -6.39 11.27
CA TRP A 127 -13.86 -6.70 10.13
C TRP A 127 -13.94 -5.53 9.15
N LEU A 128 -14.11 -4.31 9.67
CA LEU A 128 -14.13 -3.09 8.86
C LEU A 128 -12.79 -2.85 8.15
N ALA A 129 -11.68 -2.94 8.89
CA ALA A 129 -10.34 -2.73 8.38
C ALA A 129 -9.98 -3.74 7.27
N VAL A 130 -10.21 -5.04 7.51
CA VAL A 130 -9.99 -6.10 6.51
C VAL A 130 -10.87 -5.88 5.28
N GLY A 131 -12.13 -5.50 5.46
CA GLY A 131 -13.03 -5.20 4.35
C GLY A 131 -12.57 -4.02 3.47
N ILE A 132 -11.98 -2.99 4.08
CA ILE A 132 -11.41 -1.83 3.36
C ILE A 132 -10.12 -2.24 2.65
N ALA A 133 -9.20 -2.92 3.36
CA ALA A 133 -7.92 -3.38 2.82
C ALA A 133 -8.12 -4.32 1.62
N ALA A 134 -9.02 -5.30 1.73
CA ALA A 134 -9.36 -6.23 0.66
C ALA A 134 -9.89 -5.52 -0.61
N ARG A 135 -10.60 -4.41 -0.46
CA ARG A 135 -11.14 -3.64 -1.60
C ARG A 135 -10.05 -2.89 -2.37
N LEU A 136 -8.98 -2.55 -1.68
CA LEU A 136 -7.82 -1.86 -2.25
C LEU A 136 -7.08 -2.75 -3.26
N VAL A 137 -7.19 -4.06 -3.07
CA VAL A 137 -6.65 -5.08 -3.97
C VAL A 137 -7.64 -5.32 -5.13
N ARG A 138 -7.18 -4.99 -6.35
CA ARG A 138 -7.99 -5.14 -7.58
C ARG A 138 -8.15 -6.61 -8.00
N ASN A 139 -7.09 -7.41 -7.91
CA ASN A 139 -7.09 -8.81 -8.31
C ASN A 139 -7.86 -9.67 -7.29
N THR A 140 -8.73 -10.56 -7.77
CA THR A 140 -9.57 -11.43 -6.96
C THR A 140 -8.76 -12.44 -6.14
N LEU A 141 -7.69 -13.01 -6.71
CA LEU A 141 -6.81 -13.95 -6.00
C LEU A 141 -6.02 -13.24 -4.91
N ALA A 142 -5.36 -12.14 -5.25
CA ALA A 142 -4.61 -11.34 -4.28
C ALA A 142 -5.54 -10.80 -3.16
N ARG A 143 -6.79 -10.44 -3.49
CA ARG A 143 -7.78 -10.06 -2.48
C ARG A 143 -8.06 -11.19 -1.50
N LYS A 144 -8.26 -12.43 -1.98
CA LYS A 144 -8.46 -13.60 -1.12
C LYS A 144 -7.24 -13.81 -0.21
N VAL A 145 -6.03 -13.81 -0.79
CA VAL A 145 -4.78 -13.97 -0.04
C VAL A 145 -4.64 -12.91 1.06
N VAL A 146 -4.86 -11.63 0.74
CA VAL A 146 -4.81 -10.55 1.74
C VAL A 146 -5.90 -10.70 2.79
N THR A 147 -7.12 -11.08 2.39
CA THR A 147 -8.24 -11.24 3.34
C THR A 147 -7.97 -12.37 4.32
N TYR A 148 -7.60 -13.56 3.83
CA TYR A 148 -7.27 -14.69 4.69
C TYR A 148 -6.01 -14.41 5.52
N GLY A 149 -4.97 -13.83 4.91
CA GLY A 149 -3.73 -13.49 5.61
C GLY A 149 -3.94 -12.49 6.75
N LEU A 150 -4.76 -11.46 6.56
CA LEU A 150 -5.12 -10.52 7.62
C LEU A 150 -5.91 -11.20 8.73
N TRP A 151 -6.88 -12.06 8.39
CA TRP A 151 -7.63 -12.82 9.40
C TRP A 151 -6.75 -13.81 10.16
N THR A 152 -5.82 -14.49 9.49
CA THR A 152 -4.82 -15.36 10.12
C THR A 152 -3.94 -14.56 11.07
N TYR A 153 -3.42 -13.40 10.65
CA TYR A 153 -2.62 -12.52 11.50
C TYR A 153 -3.41 -12.06 12.75
N ILE A 154 -4.64 -11.59 12.54
CA ILE A 154 -5.53 -11.15 13.63
C ILE A 154 -5.81 -12.31 14.60
N ALA A 155 -6.10 -13.51 14.09
CA ALA A 155 -6.30 -14.69 14.91
C ALA A 155 -5.06 -15.04 15.74
N LEU A 156 -3.87 -15.08 15.12
CA LEU A 156 -2.62 -15.35 15.83
C LEU A 156 -2.32 -14.31 16.92
N TYR A 157 -2.57 -13.03 16.64
CA TYR A 157 -2.42 -11.95 17.61
C TYR A 157 -3.34 -12.15 18.83
N TYR A 158 -4.63 -12.42 18.62
CA TYR A 158 -5.58 -12.62 19.72
C TYR A 158 -5.40 -13.92 20.48
N LEU A 159 -4.90 -14.96 19.81
CA LEU A 159 -4.56 -16.23 20.46
C LEU A 159 -3.24 -16.16 21.24
N GLY A 160 -2.48 -15.05 21.14
CA GLY A 160 -1.16 -14.92 21.78
C GLY A 160 -0.07 -15.79 21.14
N LEU A 161 -0.35 -16.39 19.97
CA LEU A 161 0.56 -17.31 19.26
C LEU A 161 1.47 -16.60 18.26
N LEU A 162 1.35 -15.27 18.14
CA LEU A 162 2.08 -14.51 17.13
C LEU A 162 3.59 -14.60 17.35
N ASP A 163 4.04 -14.49 18.61
CA ASP A 163 5.45 -14.58 18.96
C ASP A 163 6.00 -15.98 18.66
N ASP A 164 5.30 -17.03 19.09
CA ASP A 164 5.67 -18.43 18.81
C ASP A 164 5.79 -18.70 17.29
N VAL A 165 4.82 -18.24 16.51
CA VAL A 165 4.85 -18.38 15.04
C VAL A 165 6.00 -17.59 14.44
N THR A 166 6.31 -16.38 14.95
CA THR A 166 7.44 -15.60 14.44
C THR A 166 8.78 -16.26 14.74
N VAL A 167 8.94 -16.87 15.92
CA VAL A 167 10.14 -17.64 16.30
C VAL A 167 10.25 -18.88 15.42
N LEU A 168 9.16 -19.63 15.23
CA LEU A 168 9.13 -20.83 14.39
C LEU A 168 9.44 -20.51 12.91
N LEU A 169 8.86 -19.45 12.35
CA LEU A 169 9.20 -19.03 10.98
C LEU A 169 10.62 -18.46 10.88
N GLY A 170 11.16 -17.91 11.96
CA GLY A 170 12.54 -17.40 12.03
C GLY A 170 13.59 -18.50 12.17
N SER A 171 13.23 -19.63 12.78
CA SER A 171 14.10 -20.81 12.92
C SER A 171 14.14 -21.66 11.64
N LEU A 172 13.08 -21.65 10.84
CA LEU A 172 13.07 -22.21 9.49
C LEU A 172 13.91 -21.33 8.55
N ALA A 173 15.23 -21.46 8.62
CA ALA A 173 16.17 -20.69 7.82
C ALA A 173 17.12 -21.58 7.02
N ILE A 174 17.49 -21.09 5.84
CA ILE A 174 18.56 -21.65 5.02
C ILE A 174 19.72 -20.66 5.06
N GLU A 175 20.90 -21.15 5.43
CA GLU A 175 22.13 -20.36 5.54
C GLU A 175 23.04 -20.64 4.34
N PHE A 176 23.51 -19.58 3.69
CA PHE A 176 24.42 -19.62 2.55
C PHE A 176 25.58 -18.64 2.79
N GLY A 177 26.67 -19.11 3.40
CA GLY A 177 27.75 -18.23 3.84
C GLY A 177 27.24 -17.21 4.86
N ASP A 178 27.40 -15.91 4.58
CA ASP A 178 26.91 -14.82 5.44
C ASP A 178 25.41 -14.51 5.25
N PHE A 179 24.78 -15.11 4.24
CA PHE A 179 23.38 -14.86 3.93
C PHE A 179 22.46 -15.86 4.64
N ARG A 180 21.57 -15.35 5.51
CA ARG A 180 20.55 -16.16 6.19
C ARG A 180 19.15 -15.82 5.70
N LEU A 181 18.51 -16.78 5.01
CA LEU A 181 17.16 -16.64 4.49
C LEU A 181 16.17 -17.44 5.35
N SER A 182 15.47 -16.75 6.25
CA SER A 182 14.38 -17.37 7.03
C SER A 182 13.04 -17.34 6.29
N ALA A 183 12.17 -18.31 6.58
CA ALA A 183 10.79 -18.32 6.10
C ALA A 183 10.04 -17.03 6.51
N LEU A 184 10.34 -16.50 7.71
CA LEU A 184 9.84 -15.20 8.15
C LEU A 184 10.31 -14.05 7.25
N ALA A 185 11.59 -14.02 6.87
CA ALA A 185 12.14 -12.99 5.98
C ALA A 185 11.51 -13.06 4.59
N VAL A 186 11.32 -14.27 4.05
CA VAL A 186 10.61 -14.48 2.78
C VAL A 186 9.17 -13.98 2.87
N LEU A 187 8.44 -14.36 3.92
CA LEU A 187 7.05 -13.93 4.10
C LEU A 187 6.94 -12.40 4.23
N LYS A 188 7.77 -11.78 5.09
CA LYS A 188 7.82 -10.32 5.24
C LYS A 188 8.18 -9.65 3.92
N GLY A 189 9.15 -10.18 3.18
CA GLY A 189 9.56 -9.69 1.87
C GLY A 189 8.43 -9.73 0.85
N ILE A 190 7.71 -10.84 0.74
CA ILE A 190 6.56 -10.96 -0.17
C ILE A 190 5.49 -9.93 0.17
N VAL A 191 5.16 -9.77 1.46
CA VAL A 191 4.15 -8.80 1.92
C VAL A 191 4.59 -7.37 1.60
N VAL A 192 5.80 -6.98 2.01
CA VAL A 192 6.35 -5.64 1.79
C VAL A 192 6.45 -5.33 0.30
N THR A 193 7.02 -6.23 -0.49
CA THR A 193 7.16 -6.06 -1.95
C THR A 193 5.80 -5.93 -2.61
N SER A 194 4.81 -6.77 -2.22
CA SER A 194 3.45 -6.69 -2.77
C SER A 194 2.79 -5.35 -2.49
N VAL A 195 2.95 -4.83 -1.27
CA VAL A 195 2.43 -3.51 -0.88
C VAL A 195 3.13 -2.39 -1.66
N LEU A 196 4.46 -2.45 -1.81
CA LEU A 196 5.23 -1.46 -2.56
C LEU A 196 4.87 -1.47 -4.05
N LEU A 197 4.72 -2.64 -4.67
CA LEU A 197 4.28 -2.77 -6.06
C LEU A 197 2.85 -2.24 -6.25
N TRP A 198 1.97 -2.52 -5.30
CA TRP A 198 0.61 -1.95 -5.32
C TRP A 198 0.64 -0.42 -5.23
N ALA A 199 1.45 0.13 -4.31
CA ALA A 199 1.62 1.57 -4.13
C ALA A 199 2.24 2.23 -5.38
N ALA A 200 3.28 1.64 -5.95
CA ALA A 200 3.89 2.05 -7.22
C ALA A 200 2.86 2.08 -8.35
N GLY A 201 1.98 1.07 -8.44
CA GLY A 201 0.91 1.05 -9.42
C GLY A 201 -0.15 2.13 -9.20
N VAL A 202 -0.47 2.47 -7.94
CA VAL A 202 -1.37 3.60 -7.63
C VAL A 202 -0.73 4.92 -8.00
N ALA A 203 0.51 5.15 -7.57
CA ALA A 203 1.28 6.36 -7.88
C ALA A 203 1.45 6.54 -9.39
N SER A 204 1.78 5.46 -10.12
CA SER A 204 1.90 5.48 -11.58
C SER A 204 0.59 5.85 -12.28
N ARG A 205 -0.56 5.33 -11.81
CA ARG A 205 -1.88 5.72 -12.36
C ARG A 205 -2.22 7.17 -12.06
N ALA A 206 -1.93 7.64 -10.85
CA ALA A 206 -2.15 9.02 -10.46
C ALA A 206 -1.29 9.98 -11.32
N ALA A 207 -0.01 9.67 -11.48
CA ALA A 207 0.90 10.43 -12.32
C ALA A 207 0.49 10.42 -13.79
N ARG A 208 0.08 9.26 -14.33
CA ARG A 208 -0.47 9.16 -15.69
C ARG A 208 -1.62 10.13 -15.91
N HIS A 209 -2.61 10.17 -15.00
CA HIS A 209 -3.73 11.10 -15.12
C HIS A 209 -3.30 12.57 -15.06
N ARG A 210 -2.27 12.91 -14.27
CA ARG A 210 -1.72 14.28 -14.21
C ARG A 210 -1.00 14.67 -15.49
N ILE A 211 -0.14 13.79 -16.01
CA ILE A 211 0.59 14.01 -17.26
C ILE A 211 -0.40 14.02 -18.45
N GLU A 212 -1.46 13.21 -18.38
CA GLU A 212 -2.52 13.16 -19.39
C GLU A 212 -3.41 14.41 -19.44
N ALA A 213 -3.51 15.12 -18.33
CA ALA A 213 -4.27 16.36 -18.23
C ALA A 213 -3.44 17.61 -18.60
N ALA A 214 -2.12 17.49 -18.74
CA ALA A 214 -1.25 18.60 -19.13
C ALA A 214 -1.36 18.86 -20.65
N PRO A 215 -1.92 20.01 -21.08
CA PRO A 215 -2.18 20.31 -22.49
C PRO A 215 -0.90 20.62 -23.27
N ASP A 216 0.14 21.11 -22.61
CA ASP A 216 1.37 21.61 -23.25
C ASP A 216 2.42 20.53 -23.52
N LEU A 217 2.13 19.26 -23.16
CA LEU A 217 3.06 18.15 -23.36
C LEU A 217 2.79 17.42 -24.68
N SER A 218 3.82 17.31 -25.51
CA SER A 218 3.74 16.49 -26.72
C SER A 218 3.45 15.01 -26.39
N PRO A 219 2.77 14.27 -27.27
CA PRO A 219 2.45 12.86 -27.04
C PRO A 219 3.68 12.00 -26.71
N SER A 220 4.81 12.26 -27.38
CA SER A 220 6.06 11.53 -27.16
C SER A 220 6.64 11.77 -25.76
N VAL A 221 6.64 13.01 -25.28
CA VAL A 221 7.11 13.36 -23.92
C VAL A 221 6.23 12.73 -22.86
N ARG A 222 4.90 12.72 -23.08
CA ARG A 222 3.94 12.07 -22.18
C ARG A 222 4.21 10.58 -22.04
N VAL A 223 4.36 9.86 -23.16
CA VAL A 223 4.63 8.41 -23.13
C VAL A 223 5.97 8.11 -22.48
N LEU A 224 7.02 8.86 -22.83
CA LEU A 224 8.36 8.67 -22.29
C LEU A 224 8.38 8.92 -20.77
N GLY A 225 7.82 10.04 -20.31
CA GLY A 225 7.78 10.40 -18.90
C GLY A 225 7.02 9.38 -18.04
N ILE A 226 5.88 8.87 -18.54
CA ILE A 226 5.13 7.81 -17.85
C ILE A 226 5.95 6.53 -17.75
N LYS A 227 6.62 6.10 -18.83
CA LYS A 227 7.44 4.88 -18.83
C LYS A 227 8.64 5.00 -17.90
N LEU A 228 9.36 6.12 -17.94
CA LEU A 228 10.49 6.38 -17.04
C LEU A 228 10.05 6.35 -15.58
N LEU A 229 8.94 7.03 -15.25
CA LEU A 229 8.39 7.01 -13.90
C LEU A 229 7.99 5.59 -13.48
N GLN A 230 7.41 4.79 -14.38
CA GLN A 230 7.07 3.39 -14.09
C GLN A 230 8.32 2.57 -13.78
N VAL A 231 9.37 2.68 -14.58
CA VAL A 231 10.64 1.98 -14.34
C VAL A 231 11.22 2.36 -12.98
N LEU A 232 11.22 3.65 -12.63
CA LEU A 232 11.71 4.12 -11.33
C LEU A 232 10.85 3.63 -10.16
N LEU A 233 9.53 3.74 -10.24
CA LEU A 233 8.62 3.33 -9.16
C LEU A 233 8.63 1.82 -8.93
N TYR A 234 8.54 1.01 -10.00
CA TYR A 234 8.57 -0.44 -9.86
C TYR A 234 9.97 -0.97 -9.54
N GLY A 235 11.02 -0.39 -10.15
CA GLY A 235 12.41 -0.73 -9.84
C GLY A 235 12.75 -0.47 -8.39
N SER A 236 12.40 0.70 -7.85
CA SER A 236 12.59 1.02 -6.42
C SER A 236 11.76 0.13 -5.51
N ALA A 237 10.51 -0.19 -5.86
CA ALA A 237 9.68 -1.12 -5.09
C ALA A 237 10.30 -2.52 -4.98
N VAL A 238 10.86 -3.04 -6.07
CA VAL A 238 11.56 -4.33 -6.09
C VAL A 238 12.87 -4.25 -5.30
N PHE A 239 13.66 -3.19 -5.49
CA PHE A 239 14.92 -2.98 -4.77
C PHE A 239 14.70 -2.92 -3.24
N ILE A 240 13.74 -2.14 -2.78
CA ILE A 240 13.39 -2.04 -1.35
C ILE A 240 12.83 -3.38 -0.84
N GLY A 241 12.02 -4.07 -1.66
CA GLY A 241 11.46 -5.38 -1.35
C GLY A 241 12.53 -6.46 -1.11
N LEU A 242 13.53 -6.52 -1.99
CA LEU A 242 14.69 -7.41 -1.84
C LEU A 242 15.50 -7.08 -0.58
N LYS A 243 15.72 -5.79 -0.30
CA LYS A 243 16.41 -5.35 0.92
C LYS A 243 15.66 -5.78 2.18
N ALA A 244 14.32 -5.77 2.17
CA ALA A 244 13.50 -6.21 3.29
C ALA A 244 13.61 -7.72 3.58
N VAL A 245 14.01 -8.54 2.60
CA VAL A 245 14.31 -9.97 2.79
C VAL A 245 15.72 -10.17 3.38
N GLY A 246 16.58 -9.15 3.34
CA GLY A 246 17.95 -9.21 3.81
C GLY A 246 18.97 -9.53 2.73
N PHE A 247 18.61 -9.43 1.44
CA PHE A 247 19.59 -9.55 0.35
C PHE A 247 20.60 -8.40 0.43
N ASP A 248 21.89 -8.75 0.30
CA ASP A 248 22.92 -7.74 0.07
C ASP A 248 22.81 -7.24 -1.38
N LEU A 249 22.33 -6.01 -1.52
CA LEU A 249 22.14 -5.37 -2.80
C LEU A 249 23.34 -4.51 -3.20
N THR A 250 24.48 -4.60 -2.50
CA THR A 250 25.68 -3.82 -2.81
C THR A 250 26.15 -4.10 -4.23
N ALA A 251 26.22 -5.38 -4.64
CA ALA A 251 26.59 -5.73 -6.01
C ALA A 251 25.61 -5.16 -7.05
N LEU A 252 24.30 -5.20 -6.76
CA LEU A 252 23.27 -4.61 -7.62
C LEU A 252 23.37 -3.08 -7.68
N ALA A 253 23.69 -2.43 -6.56
CA ALA A 253 23.89 -0.99 -6.47
C ALA A 253 25.13 -0.55 -7.24
N VAL A 254 26.24 -1.30 -7.14
CA VAL A 254 27.46 -1.06 -7.93
C VAL A 254 27.18 -1.23 -9.42
N LEU A 255 26.51 -2.32 -9.83
CA LEU A 255 26.13 -2.56 -11.23
C LEU A 255 25.21 -1.45 -11.75
N SER A 256 24.20 -1.07 -10.97
CA SER A 256 23.28 0.02 -11.31
C SER A 256 24.01 1.36 -11.41
N GLY A 257 25.03 1.58 -10.56
CA GLY A 257 25.93 2.73 -10.63
C GLY A 257 26.73 2.74 -11.93
N ALA A 258 27.33 1.62 -12.32
CA ALA A 258 28.06 1.49 -13.59
C ALA A 258 27.16 1.72 -14.81
N ILE A 259 25.94 1.17 -14.81
CA ILE A 259 24.93 1.43 -15.85
C ILE A 259 24.57 2.94 -15.86
N GLY A 260 24.38 3.54 -14.69
CA GLY A 260 24.09 4.97 -14.55
C GLY A 260 25.20 5.85 -15.13
N VAL A 261 26.46 5.51 -14.88
CA VAL A 261 27.63 6.20 -15.47
C VAL A 261 27.66 6.02 -16.99
N GLY A 262 27.43 4.81 -17.49
CA GLY A 262 27.37 4.53 -18.93
C GLY A 262 26.26 5.30 -19.64
N LEU A 263 25.07 5.37 -19.03
CA LEU A 263 23.98 6.21 -19.50
C LEU A 263 24.37 7.71 -19.44
N GLY A 264 25.04 8.14 -18.39
CA GLY A 264 25.54 9.52 -18.25
C GLY A 264 26.46 9.92 -19.40
N PHE A 265 27.43 9.07 -19.76
CA PHE A 265 28.28 9.29 -20.93
C PHE A 265 27.48 9.30 -22.24
N GLY A 266 26.50 8.40 -22.39
CA GLY A 266 25.64 8.37 -23.59
C GLY A 266 24.75 9.60 -23.74
N LEU A 267 24.30 10.20 -22.63
CA LEU A 267 23.48 11.41 -22.61
C LEU A 267 24.29 12.71 -22.56
N GLN A 268 25.62 12.64 -22.45
CA GLN A 268 26.48 13.80 -22.21
C GLN A 268 26.22 14.94 -23.19
N LYS A 269 26.19 14.67 -24.51
CA LYS A 269 25.93 15.69 -25.54
C LYS A 269 24.56 16.33 -25.41
N VAL A 270 23.53 15.53 -25.11
CA VAL A 270 22.16 16.05 -24.96
C VAL A 270 22.07 16.99 -23.76
N VAL A 271 22.70 16.62 -22.65
CA VAL A 271 22.75 17.43 -21.43
C VAL A 271 23.58 18.69 -21.64
N SER A 272 24.74 18.57 -22.28
CA SER A 272 25.62 19.68 -22.67
C SER A 272 24.85 20.74 -23.46
N ASN A 273 24.19 20.33 -24.55
CA ASN A 273 23.35 21.22 -25.36
C ASN A 273 22.21 21.89 -24.57
N LEU A 274 21.58 21.17 -23.64
CA LEU A 274 20.52 21.74 -22.81
C LEU A 274 21.06 22.78 -21.82
N VAL A 275 22.18 22.49 -21.17
CA VAL A 275 22.82 23.37 -20.20
C VAL A 275 23.36 24.63 -20.90
N SER A 276 24.06 24.47 -22.04
CA SER A 276 24.51 25.60 -22.86
C SER A 276 23.34 26.48 -23.31
N GLY A 277 22.23 25.87 -23.74
CA GLY A 277 21.01 26.60 -24.09
C GLY A 277 20.44 27.42 -22.94
N LEU A 278 20.38 26.85 -21.74
CA LEU A 278 19.91 27.54 -20.54
C LEU A 278 20.84 28.71 -20.17
N ILE A 279 22.15 28.50 -20.22
CA ILE A 279 23.17 29.52 -19.94
C ILE A 279 23.04 30.69 -20.94
N ILE A 280 22.96 30.41 -22.24
CA ILE A 280 22.80 31.44 -23.28
C ILE A 280 21.57 32.33 -23.02
N VAL A 281 20.44 31.72 -22.64
CA VAL A 281 19.20 32.46 -22.34
C VAL A 281 19.32 33.28 -21.05
N MET A 282 19.97 32.72 -20.02
CA MET A 282 20.13 33.37 -18.72
C MET A 282 21.10 34.56 -18.78
N ASP A 283 22.27 34.35 -19.39
CA ASP A 283 23.32 35.36 -19.52
C ASP A 283 23.05 36.33 -20.68
N ARG A 284 22.06 36.00 -21.53
CA ARG A 284 21.72 36.73 -22.75
C ARG A 284 22.93 36.96 -23.66
N SER A 285 23.84 35.98 -23.71
CA SER A 285 25.09 36.06 -24.48
C SER A 285 24.85 36.26 -25.97
N ILE A 286 23.72 35.75 -26.48
CA ILE A 286 23.27 35.93 -27.86
C ILE A 286 21.73 35.96 -27.91
N LYS A 287 21.16 36.78 -28.80
CA LYS A 287 19.72 37.04 -28.89
C LYS A 287 19.19 36.85 -30.32
N PRO A 288 17.89 36.53 -30.50
CA PRO A 288 17.27 36.58 -31.82
C PRO A 288 17.46 37.96 -32.46
N GLY A 289 17.93 37.97 -33.71
CA GLY A 289 18.32 39.16 -34.46
C GLY A 289 19.81 39.49 -34.43
N ASP A 290 20.60 38.88 -33.54
CA ASP A 290 22.06 39.06 -33.55
C ASP A 290 22.67 38.38 -34.78
N VAL A 291 23.69 39.03 -35.37
CA VAL A 291 24.47 38.48 -36.48
C VAL A 291 25.68 37.77 -35.92
N ILE A 292 25.84 36.50 -36.27
CA ILE A 292 26.94 35.65 -35.79
C ILE A 292 27.69 35.01 -36.95
N SER A 293 28.96 34.70 -36.69
CA SER A 293 29.81 33.90 -37.57
C SER A 293 30.33 32.71 -36.77
N LEU A 294 29.98 31.51 -37.18
CA LEU A 294 30.35 30.27 -36.50
C LEU A 294 30.92 29.28 -37.51
N GLY A 295 32.24 29.05 -37.48
CA GLY A 295 32.94 28.32 -38.53
C GLY A 295 32.68 28.95 -39.91
N ASP A 296 32.13 28.16 -40.83
CA ASP A 296 31.76 28.59 -42.19
C ASP A 296 30.34 29.18 -42.29
N THR A 297 29.57 29.21 -41.20
CA THR A 297 28.18 29.69 -41.21
C THR A 297 28.12 31.15 -40.77
N PHE A 298 27.67 32.03 -41.66
CA PHE A 298 27.43 33.45 -41.38
C PHE A 298 25.96 33.81 -41.60
N GLY A 299 25.32 34.36 -40.57
CA GLY A 299 23.89 34.67 -40.63
C GLY A 299 23.38 35.33 -39.36
N TRP A 300 22.06 35.50 -39.27
CA TRP A 300 21.38 36.05 -38.10
C TRP A 300 20.59 34.96 -37.37
N ILE A 301 20.49 35.11 -36.04
CA ILE A 301 19.75 34.18 -35.20
C ILE A 301 18.26 34.40 -35.39
N ASN A 302 17.56 33.35 -35.81
CA ASN A 302 16.11 33.33 -35.97
C ASN A 302 15.40 32.96 -34.66
N ALA A 303 15.83 31.84 -34.04
CA ALA A 303 15.23 31.34 -32.82
C ALA A 303 16.23 30.61 -31.93
N LEU A 304 16.07 30.77 -30.62
CA LEU A 304 16.81 30.02 -29.61
C LEU A 304 15.95 28.84 -29.14
N GLY A 305 16.41 27.62 -29.40
CA GLY A 305 15.82 26.39 -28.89
C GLY A 305 16.54 25.88 -27.65
N ALA A 306 15.91 24.98 -26.91
CA ALA A 306 16.51 24.39 -25.71
C ALA A 306 17.79 23.57 -25.99
N ARG A 307 17.98 23.07 -27.22
CA ARG A 307 19.11 22.21 -27.60
C ARG A 307 19.87 22.65 -28.86
N TYR A 308 19.35 23.66 -29.56
CA TYR A 308 19.94 24.18 -30.78
C TYR A 308 19.55 25.65 -30.97
N VAL A 309 20.34 26.38 -31.75
CA VAL A 309 20.01 27.71 -32.26
C VAL A 309 19.77 27.63 -33.76
N SER A 310 18.71 28.30 -34.21
CA SER A 310 18.43 28.46 -35.63
C SER A 310 19.12 29.70 -36.18
N VAL A 311 19.97 29.52 -37.18
CA VAL A 311 20.70 30.59 -37.88
C VAL A 311 20.28 30.60 -39.34
N VAL A 312 19.82 31.75 -39.82
CA VAL A 312 19.42 31.94 -41.22
C VAL A 312 20.53 32.69 -41.95
N THR A 313 21.06 32.08 -43.01
CA THR A 313 22.10 32.70 -43.83
C THR A 313 21.51 33.68 -44.85
N ARG A 314 22.38 34.48 -45.49
CA ARG A 314 21.99 35.41 -46.56
C ARG A 314 21.28 34.72 -47.74
N ASP A 315 21.58 33.45 -47.97
CA ASP A 315 20.98 32.64 -49.04
C ASP A 315 19.62 32.03 -48.65
N GLY A 316 19.08 32.38 -47.47
CA GLY A 316 17.79 31.90 -46.98
C GLY A 316 17.78 30.46 -46.45
N LYS A 317 18.96 29.84 -46.26
CA LYS A 317 19.07 28.51 -45.64
C LYS A 317 19.06 28.63 -44.12
N GLU A 318 18.23 27.83 -43.46
CA GLU A 318 18.17 27.73 -42.00
C GLU A 318 19.04 26.54 -41.52
N TYR A 319 20.06 26.85 -40.74
CA TYR A 319 20.93 25.86 -40.11
C TYR A 319 20.59 25.74 -38.63
N LEU A 320 20.47 24.49 -38.15
CA LEU A 320 20.26 24.18 -36.75
C LEU A 320 21.61 23.83 -36.12
N ILE A 321 22.17 24.75 -35.34
CA ILE A 321 23.46 24.59 -34.70
C ILE A 321 23.25 24.10 -33.26
N PRO A 322 23.88 23.01 -32.81
CA PRO A 322 23.83 22.57 -31.41
C PRO A 322 24.30 23.67 -30.47
N ASN A 323 23.65 23.83 -29.31
CA ASN A 323 24.00 24.88 -28.35
C ASN A 323 25.41 24.73 -27.76
N GLU A 324 25.97 23.52 -27.74
CA GLU A 324 27.32 23.27 -27.23
C GLU A 324 28.43 23.77 -28.15
N ASP A 325 28.12 24.03 -29.42
CA ASP A 325 29.08 24.48 -30.43
C ASP A 325 29.16 26.01 -30.55
N LEU A 326 28.33 26.75 -29.79
CA LEU A 326 28.19 28.22 -29.81
C LEU A 326 29.16 28.96 -28.88
#